data_AF-A0A2D6TZE9-F1
#
_entry.id   AF-A0A2D6TZE9-F1
#
_cell.length_a   1.000
_cell.length_b   1.000
_cell.length_c   1.000
_cell.angle_alpha   90.00
_cell.angle_beta   90.00
_cell.angle_gamma   90.00
#
_symmetry.space_group_name_H-M   'P 1'
#
loop_
_entity.id
_entity.type
_entity.pdbx_description
1 polymer ?
#
loop_
_entity_poly.entity_id
_entity_poly.type
_entity_poly.pdbx_seq_one_letter_code
_entity_poly.pdbx_strand_id
1 'polypeptide(L)'
;MVLKIEFNEEFERRFRELAMRKFGFLKGSIKKASEEALSEWMRYEGEGTPKINDPINAIRGLLKDSLGEQSSVEMQHDKSEWFK
;
A
#
# COMPACT_ATOMS: atom_id res chain seq x y z
N MET A 1 20.12 6.60 17.65
CA MET A 1 19.37 7.82 18.01
C MET A 1 18.12 7.43 18.79
N VAL A 2 17.60 8.34 19.61
CA VAL A 2 16.38 8.14 20.41
C VAL A 2 15.44 9.31 20.18
N LEU A 3 14.21 9.02 19.80
CA LEU A 3 13.10 9.98 19.73
C LEU A 3 12.13 9.64 20.86
N LYS A 4 11.84 10.61 21.74
CA LYS A 4 10.88 10.43 22.84
C LYS A 4 9.51 10.94 22.39
N ILE A 5 8.50 10.09 22.47
CA ILE A 5 7.11 10.42 22.16
C ILE A 5 6.25 9.91 23.31
N GLU A 6 5.24 10.68 23.69
CA GLU A 6 4.28 10.32 24.73
C GLU A 6 2.92 10.01 24.08
N PHE A 7 2.36 8.84 24.42
CA PHE A 7 1.07 8.38 23.94
C PHE A 7 0.14 8.17 25.12
N ASN A 8 -1.17 8.22 24.89
CA ASN A 8 -2.11 7.69 25.87
C ASN A 8 -2.00 6.16 25.94
N GLU A 9 -2.39 5.60 27.08
CA GLU A 9 -2.23 4.16 27.38
C GLU A 9 -2.96 3.26 26.38
N GLU A 10 -4.16 3.67 25.94
CA GLU A 10 -4.94 2.91 24.98
C GLU A 10 -4.26 2.80 23.62
N PHE A 11 -3.73 3.92 23.12
CA PHE A 11 -3.02 3.97 21.85
C PHE A 11 -1.75 3.14 21.90
N GLU A 12 -0.97 3.28 22.97
CA GLU A 12 0.26 2.50 23.16
C GLU A 12 -0.03 1.00 23.19
N ARG A 13 -1.04 0.58 23.95
CA ARG A 13 -1.44 -0.84 24.03
C ARG A 13 -1.82 -1.39 22.66
N ARG A 14 -2.71 -0.68 21.93
CA ARG A 14 -3.15 -1.09 20.60
C ARG A 14 -1.97 -1.18 19.62
N PHE A 15 -1.07 -0.19 19.64
CA PHE A 15 0.10 -0.18 18.77
C PHE A 15 1.02 -1.38 19.06
N ARG A 16 1.31 -1.66 20.33
CA ARG A 16 2.14 -2.80 20.74
C ARG A 16 1.52 -4.13 20.30
N GLU A 17 0.23 -4.32 20.50
CA GLU A 17 -0.49 -5.52 20.07
C GLU A 17 -0.38 -5.74 18.55
N LEU A 18 -0.58 -4.69 17.76
CA LEU A 18 -0.46 -4.77 16.30
C LEU A 18 0.97 -5.04 15.85
N ALA A 19 1.95 -4.37 16.45
CA ALA A 19 3.37 -4.56 16.16
C ALA A 19 3.80 -6.00 16.44
N MET A 20 3.36 -6.57 17.58
CA MET A 20 3.64 -7.96 17.93
C MET A 20 2.93 -8.96 17.03
N ARG A 21 1.67 -8.70 16.63
CA ARG A 21 0.95 -9.54 15.66
C ARG A 21 1.64 -9.56 14.30
N LYS A 22 2.17 -8.43 13.85
CA LYS A 22 2.80 -8.29 12.52
C LYS A 22 4.24 -8.82 12.48
N PHE A 23 5.05 -8.52 13.50
CA PHE A 23 6.50 -8.80 13.48
C PHE A 23 6.94 -9.86 14.50
N GLY A 24 6.00 -10.42 15.26
CA GLY A 24 6.25 -11.40 16.32
C GLY A 24 6.59 -10.78 17.67
N PHE A 25 6.73 -11.66 18.67
CA PHE A 25 6.96 -11.30 20.08
C PHE A 25 8.45 -11.14 20.43
N LEU A 26 9.32 -11.02 19.43
CA LEU A 26 10.77 -10.88 19.62
C LEU A 26 11.19 -9.44 19.90
N LYS A 27 12.38 -9.27 20.47
CA LYS A 27 12.99 -7.96 20.72
C LYS A 27 13.13 -7.19 19.40
N GLY A 28 12.55 -5.99 19.34
CA GLY A 28 12.65 -5.09 18.19
C GLY A 28 11.40 -4.96 17.32
N SER A 29 10.33 -5.72 17.60
CA SER A 29 9.04 -5.59 16.87
C SER A 29 8.48 -4.17 16.94
N ILE A 30 8.51 -3.53 18.11
CA ILE A 30 8.08 -2.14 18.29
C ILE A 30 8.94 -1.17 17.46
N LYS A 31 10.26 -1.30 17.50
CA LYS A 31 11.18 -0.46 16.71
C LYS A 31 10.86 -0.57 15.22
N LYS A 32 10.69 -1.80 14.72
CA LYS A 32 10.38 -2.05 13.30
C LYS A 32 9.02 -1.46 12.90
N ALA A 33 8.01 -1.62 13.75
CA ALA A 33 6.69 -1.01 13.54
C ALA A 33 6.77 0.52 13.55
N SER A 34 7.57 1.12 14.43
CA SER A 34 7.77 2.57 14.48
C SER A 34 8.48 3.09 13.23
N GLU A 35 9.55 2.41 12.78
CA GLU A 35 10.26 2.78 11.55
C GLU A 35 9.34 2.73 10.32
N GLU A 36 8.51 1.68 10.21
CA GLU A 36 7.55 1.55 9.11
C GLU A 36 6.46 2.64 9.16
N ALA A 37 5.86 2.86 10.33
CA ALA A 37 4.81 3.86 10.49
C ALA A 37 5.30 5.29 10.21
N LEU A 38 6.49 5.65 10.70
CA LEU A 38 7.09 6.96 10.44
C LEU A 38 7.50 7.11 8.97
N SER A 39 8.01 6.04 8.33
CA SER A 39 8.33 6.06 6.91
C SER A 39 7.08 6.29 6.05
N GLU A 40 5.97 5.60 6.35
CA GLU A 40 4.70 5.80 5.64
C GLU A 40 4.14 7.20 5.86
N TRP A 41 4.21 7.71 7.10
CA TRP A 41 3.78 9.07 7.41
C TRP A 41 4.61 10.11 6.66
N MET A 42 5.94 9.98 6.64
CA MET A 42 6.82 10.87 5.88
C MET A 42 6.58 10.77 4.37
N ARG A 43 6.27 9.58 3.82
CA ARG A 43 5.89 9.45 2.42
C ARG A 43 4.60 10.20 2.13
N TYR A 44 3.59 10.02 2.97
CA TYR A 44 2.29 10.67 2.81
C TYR A 44 2.39 12.20 2.87
N GLU A 45 3.17 12.75 3.81
CA GLU A 45 3.32 14.20 3.99
C GLU A 45 4.36 14.83 3.05
N GLY A 46 5.48 14.14 2.79
CA GLY A 46 6.64 14.67 2.07
C GLY A 46 6.63 14.41 0.57
N GLU A 47 6.14 13.24 0.14
CA GLU A 47 5.89 12.91 -1.25
C GLU A 47 4.39 13.03 -1.47
N GLY A 48 3.88 14.28 -1.50
CA GLY A 48 2.46 14.53 -1.71
C GLY A 48 1.92 13.58 -2.77
N THR A 49 0.99 12.70 -2.38
CA THR A 49 0.49 11.62 -3.25
C THR A 49 0.29 12.20 -4.63
N PRO A 50 0.91 11.66 -5.70
CA PRO A 50 0.76 12.22 -7.02
C PRO A 50 -0.73 12.38 -7.26
N LYS A 51 -1.21 13.62 -7.43
CA LYS A 51 -2.60 13.85 -7.79
C LYS A 51 -2.76 13.23 -9.17
N ILE A 52 -3.31 12.01 -9.20
CA ILE A 52 -3.60 11.35 -10.45
C ILE A 52 -4.87 12.02 -10.98
N ASN A 53 -4.68 13.01 -11.85
CA ASN A 53 -5.77 13.77 -12.45
C ASN A 53 -6.73 12.87 -13.25
N ASP A 54 -6.21 11.75 -13.78
CA ASP A 54 -6.99 10.74 -14.48
C ASP A 54 -6.57 9.32 -14.05
N PRO A 55 -7.17 8.78 -12.97
CA PRO A 55 -6.80 7.47 -12.44
C PRO A 55 -7.10 6.34 -13.42
N ILE A 56 -8.09 6.51 -14.30
CA ILE A 56 -8.48 5.49 -15.27
C ILE A 56 -7.40 5.35 -16.35
N ASN A 57 -6.94 6.47 -16.91
CA ASN A 57 -5.88 6.44 -17.91
C ASN A 57 -4.51 6.10 -17.32
N ALA A 58 -4.24 6.45 -16.06
CA ALA A 58 -3.03 6.01 -15.37
C ALA A 58 -2.97 4.48 -15.23
N ILE A 59 -4.08 3.85 -14.82
CA ILE A 59 -4.19 2.39 -14.73
C ILE A 59 -4.11 1.76 -16.13
N ARG A 60 -4.79 2.31 -17.15
CA ARG A 60 -4.66 1.83 -18.54
C ARG A 60 -3.23 1.90 -19.05
N GLY A 61 -2.50 2.98 -18.77
CA GLY A 61 -1.10 3.13 -19.14
C GLY A 61 -0.21 2.07 -18.51
N LEU A 62 -0.38 1.81 -17.20
CA LEU A 62 0.34 0.74 -16.49
C LEU A 62 0.04 -0.64 -17.06
N LEU A 63 -1.20 -0.88 -17.48
CA LEU A 63 -1.62 -2.17 -18.02
C LEU A 63 -1.25 -2.36 -19.49
N LYS A 64 -0.91 -1.30 -20.23
CA LYS A 64 -0.58 -1.36 -21.66
C LYS A 64 0.61 -2.27 -21.95
N ASP A 65 1.59 -2.29 -21.05
CA ASP A 65 2.78 -3.13 -21.20
C ASP A 65 2.47 -4.63 -21.03
N SER A 66 1.38 -4.99 -20.33
CA SER A 66 0.98 -6.38 -20.10
C SER A 66 -0.22 -6.84 -20.92
N LEU A 67 -1.12 -5.93 -21.30
CA LEU A 67 -2.41 -6.22 -21.95
C LEU A 67 -2.53 -5.59 -23.35
N GLY A 68 -1.51 -4.87 -23.81
CA GLY A 68 -1.53 -4.16 -25.09
C GLY A 68 -2.60 -3.07 -25.14
N GLU A 69 -3.05 -2.69 -26.35
CA GLU A 69 -4.13 -1.72 -26.55
C GLU A 69 -5.53 -2.35 -26.59
N GLN A 70 -5.65 -3.65 -26.26
CA GLN A 70 -6.93 -4.34 -26.35
C GLN A 70 -7.96 -3.75 -25.38
N SER A 71 -9.12 -3.43 -25.92
CA SER A 71 -10.28 -2.99 -25.17
C SER A 71 -10.95 -4.16 -24.43
N SER A 72 -11.68 -3.84 -23.36
CA SER A 72 -12.48 -4.82 -22.63
C SER A 72 -13.49 -5.56 -23.52
N VAL A 73 -13.96 -4.92 -24.60
CA VAL A 73 -14.90 -5.50 -25.56
C VAL A 73 -14.21 -6.52 -26.47
N GLU A 74 -13.01 -6.21 -26.98
CA GLU A 74 -12.21 -7.14 -27.78
C GLU A 74 -11.81 -8.38 -26.96
N MET A 75 -11.39 -8.18 -25.70
CA MET A 75 -11.10 -9.29 -24.80
C MET A 75 -12.30 -10.20 -24.52
N GLN A 76 -13.52 -9.66 -24.54
CA GLN A 76 -14.74 -10.44 -24.36
C GLN A 76 -15.10 -11.23 -25.62
N HIS A 77 -14.87 -10.65 -26.80
CA HIS A 77 -15.05 -11.35 -28.08
C HIS A 77 -14.08 -12.53 -28.20
N ASP A 78 -12.79 -12.32 -27.93
CA ASP A 78 -11.78 -13.38 -27.96
C ASP A 78 -12.17 -14.54 -27.02
N LYS A 79 -12.57 -14.23 -25.78
CA LYS A 79 -13.00 -15.27 -24.83
C LYS A 79 -14.24 -16.02 -25.30
N SER A 80 -15.19 -15.35 -25.97
CA SER A 80 -16.39 -16.01 -26.49
C SER A 80 -16.08 -17.01 -27.61
N GLU A 81 -14.99 -16.81 -28.36
CA GLU A 81 -14.52 -17.76 -29.38
C GLU A 81 -13.82 -18.98 -28.77
N TRP A 82 -13.15 -18.83 -27.63
CA TRP A 82 -12.50 -19.93 -26.92
C TRP A 82 -13.45 -20.98 -26.35
N PHE A 83 -14.74 -20.66 -26.22
CA PHE A 83 -15.79 -21.57 -25.74
C PHE A 83 -16.72 -22.07 -26.85
N LYS A 84 -16.36 -21.88 -28.13
CA LYS A 84 -17.00 -22.54 -29.27
C LYS A 84 -16.23 -23.80 -29.67
#